data_AF-I3EEK4-F1
#
_entry.id   AF-I3EEK4-F1
#
_cell.length_a   1.000
_cell.length_b   1.000
_cell.length_c   1.000
_cell.angle_alpha   90.00
_cell.angle_beta   90.00
_cell.angle_gamma   90.00
#
_symmetry.space_group_name_H-M   'P 1'
#
loop_
_entity.id
_entity.type
_entity.pdbx_description
1 polymer ?
#
loop_
_entity_poly.entity_id
_entity_poly.type
_entity_poly.pdbx_seq_one_letter_code
_entity_poly.pdbx_strand_id
1 'polypeptide(L)'
;MVKYVLAIVLAMECTTEELFQVFSSLIEDLNRKEIIKYRRKMINLYINLSIDKIYKKETSLPMLYSLSICMYSILHSALDNEKVLKSEIREKLQEEVLDYASKREVLKIRAIILDMFQGTYTENSNYSVKPEQWAIKIVEDIRIFIGERKNNPKDKEDVFKEPKRLILERVEDLLAEEIKEAFLSKSKPFGKKGNQLIINILYIKKYLNGYVKTESMQKLIETVQDNFKDPKAVESNLSEYI
;
A
#
# COMPACT_ATOMS: atom_id res chain seq x y z
N MET A 1 26.63 1.76 23.52
CA MET A 1 25.20 1.80 23.86
C MET A 1 24.31 1.94 22.63
N VAL A 2 24.35 3.04 21.88
CA VAL A 2 23.52 3.24 20.66
C VAL A 2 23.73 2.18 19.56
N LYS A 3 24.99 1.86 19.24
CA LYS A 3 25.31 0.78 18.29
C LYS A 3 24.80 -0.59 18.73
N TYR A 4 24.60 -0.80 20.03
CA TYR A 4 24.14 -2.08 20.59
C TYR A 4 22.62 -2.21 20.53
N VAL A 5 21.85 -1.17 20.86
CA VAL A 5 20.37 -1.19 20.77
C VAL A 5 19.92 -1.37 19.32
N LEU A 6 20.56 -0.68 18.37
CA LEU A 6 20.25 -0.83 16.94
C LEU A 6 20.70 -2.20 16.40
N ALA A 7 21.85 -2.71 16.81
CA ALA A 7 22.30 -4.05 16.42
C ALA A 7 21.35 -5.14 16.96
N ILE A 8 20.76 -4.95 18.14
CA ILE A 8 19.75 -5.84 18.72
C ILE A 8 18.45 -5.79 17.92
N VAL A 9 17.93 -4.60 17.59
CA VAL A 9 16.74 -4.43 16.71
C VAL A 9 16.97 -5.03 15.30
N LEU A 10 18.19 -4.93 14.80
CA LEU A 10 18.56 -5.37 13.44
C LEU A 10 19.02 -6.84 13.37
N ALA A 11 19.23 -7.51 14.52
CA ALA A 11 19.63 -8.91 14.63
C ALA A 11 18.50 -9.81 15.17
N MET A 12 17.45 -9.25 15.76
CA MET A 12 16.31 -9.99 16.27
C MET A 12 15.27 -10.21 15.16
N GLU A 13 14.79 -11.44 15.03
CA GLU A 13 13.53 -11.75 14.34
C GLU A 13 12.37 -11.20 15.19
N CYS A 14 12.19 -9.88 15.19
CA CYS A 14 11.08 -9.24 15.90
C CYS A 14 9.82 -9.24 15.05
N THR A 15 8.68 -9.37 15.70
CA THR A 15 7.36 -9.03 15.13
C THR A 15 7.23 -7.52 14.91
N THR A 16 6.28 -7.10 14.08
CA THR A 16 6.00 -5.67 13.81
C THR A 16 5.67 -4.90 15.08
N GLU A 17 4.89 -5.47 16.00
CA GLU A 17 4.61 -4.90 17.32
C GLU A 17 5.88 -4.71 18.17
N GLU A 18 6.78 -5.69 18.21
CA GLU A 18 8.03 -5.61 18.98
C GLU A 18 8.96 -4.55 18.38
N LEU A 19 9.04 -4.46 17.05
CA LEU A 19 9.77 -3.40 16.38
C LEU A 19 9.21 -2.03 16.80
N PHE A 20 7.89 -1.86 16.74
CA PHE A 20 7.20 -0.63 17.11
C PHE A 20 7.40 -0.24 18.58
N GLN A 21 7.37 -1.20 19.50
CA GLN A 21 7.65 -0.97 20.92
C GLN A 21 9.10 -0.57 21.16
N VAL A 22 10.05 -1.24 20.50
CA VAL A 22 11.46 -0.85 20.61
C VAL A 22 11.67 0.55 20.02
N PHE A 23 10.99 0.91 18.94
CA PHE A 23 11.05 2.27 18.39
C PHE A 23 10.41 3.32 19.30
N SER A 24 9.25 3.02 19.86
CA SER A 24 8.58 3.92 20.81
C SER A 24 9.46 4.15 22.03
N SER A 25 10.07 3.10 22.56
CA SER A 25 11.04 3.16 23.66
C SER A 25 12.29 3.95 23.27
N LEU A 26 12.82 3.75 22.07
CA LEU A 26 13.94 4.54 21.55
C LEU A 26 13.58 6.03 21.43
N ILE A 27 12.38 6.36 20.94
CA ILE A 27 11.90 7.75 20.83
C ILE A 27 11.77 8.39 22.21
N GLU A 28 11.24 7.67 23.20
CA GLU A 28 11.20 8.12 24.60
C GLU A 28 12.60 8.35 25.18
N ASP A 29 13.52 7.41 24.95
CA ASP A 29 14.91 7.54 25.40
C ASP A 29 15.64 8.69 24.70
N LEU A 30 15.31 8.96 23.44
CA LEU A 30 15.81 10.11 22.69
C LEU A 30 15.29 11.46 23.19
N ASN A 31 14.21 11.46 23.98
CA ASN A 31 13.68 12.66 24.65
C ASN A 31 14.31 12.91 26.03
N ARG A 32 15.19 12.03 26.53
CA ARG A 32 15.94 12.26 27.78
C ARG A 32 16.94 13.41 27.59
N LYS A 33 16.98 14.35 28.54
CA LYS A 33 17.82 15.57 28.51
C LYS A 33 19.30 15.31 28.19
N GLU A 34 19.83 14.18 28.64
CA GLU A 34 21.23 13.78 28.46
C GLU A 34 21.55 13.27 27.04
N ILE A 35 20.52 12.77 26.35
CA ILE A 35 20.62 12.08 25.05
C ILE A 35 20.19 12.99 23.90
N ILE A 36 19.41 14.04 24.17
CA ILE A 36 18.95 15.04 23.19
C ILE A 36 20.08 15.54 22.27
N LYS A 37 21.29 15.75 22.79
CA LYS A 37 22.45 16.18 21.98
C LYS A 37 22.90 15.18 20.91
N TYR A 38 22.60 13.90 21.09
CA TYR A 38 22.92 12.82 20.15
C TYR A 38 21.73 12.38 19.29
N ARG A 39 20.52 12.87 19.58
CA ARG A 39 19.27 12.48 18.90
C ARG A 39 19.38 12.57 17.39
N ARG A 40 19.91 13.68 16.87
CA ARG A 40 20.15 13.88 15.44
C ARG A 40 21.10 12.82 14.84
N LYS A 41 22.21 12.54 15.50
CA LYS A 41 23.23 11.59 15.00
C LYS A 41 22.68 10.15 15.00
N MET A 42 21.83 9.82 15.96
CA MET A 42 21.17 8.52 16.02
C MET A 42 20.11 8.35 14.94
N ILE A 43 19.23 9.34 14.76
CA ILE A 43 18.20 9.33 13.71
C ILE A 43 18.86 9.19 12.32
N ASN A 44 19.89 9.97 12.04
CA ASN A 44 20.60 9.89 10.75
C ASN A 44 21.30 8.54 10.54
N LEU A 45 21.93 7.99 11.58
CA LEU A 45 22.55 6.67 11.50
C LEU A 45 21.51 5.58 11.22
N TYR A 46 20.35 5.64 11.87
CA TYR A 46 19.27 4.68 11.68
C TYR A 46 18.67 4.79 10.27
N ILE A 47 18.36 6.00 9.80
CA ILE A 47 17.88 6.24 8.43
C ILE A 47 18.87 5.63 7.43
N ASN A 48 20.16 5.96 7.53
CA ASN A 48 21.19 5.46 6.61
C ASN A 48 21.31 3.93 6.62
N LEU A 49 21.28 3.30 7.80
CA LEU A 49 21.39 1.83 7.90
C LEU A 49 20.12 1.11 7.40
N SER A 50 18.95 1.65 7.67
CA SER A 50 17.68 1.11 7.18
C SER A 50 17.60 1.24 5.65
N ILE A 51 18.03 2.39 5.10
CA ILE A 51 18.20 2.60 3.66
C ILE A 51 19.13 1.53 3.07
N ASP A 52 20.34 1.37 3.62
CA ASP A 52 21.31 0.38 3.15
C ASP A 52 20.72 -1.04 3.13
N LYS A 53 19.95 -1.42 4.15
CA LYS A 53 19.31 -2.74 4.20
C LYS A 53 18.17 -2.89 3.19
N ILE A 54 17.35 -1.85 3.00
CA ILE A 54 16.30 -1.83 1.96
C ILE A 54 16.93 -2.04 0.58
N TYR A 55 18.02 -1.32 0.28
CA TYR A 55 18.72 -1.43 -1.00
C TYR A 55 19.41 -2.78 -1.20
N LYS A 56 20.01 -3.34 -0.15
CA LYS A 56 20.73 -4.63 -0.24
C LYS A 56 19.81 -5.86 -0.23
N LYS A 57 18.53 -5.72 0.11
CA LYS A 57 17.55 -6.83 0.20
C LYS A 57 18.01 -8.00 1.10
N GLU A 58 18.90 -7.74 2.05
CA GLU A 58 19.51 -8.74 2.94
C GLU A 58 18.59 -9.23 4.07
N THR A 59 17.30 -8.84 4.05
CA THR A 59 16.34 -9.15 5.12
C THR A 59 15.01 -9.63 4.54
N SER A 60 14.21 -10.31 5.36
CA SER A 60 12.90 -10.80 4.94
C SER A 60 11.99 -9.63 4.52
N LEU A 61 11.14 -9.86 3.51
CA LEU A 61 10.22 -8.85 3.00
C LEU A 61 9.28 -8.24 4.07
N PRO A 62 8.75 -9.02 5.04
CA PRO A 62 7.97 -8.45 6.15
C PRO A 62 8.79 -7.47 7.00
N MET A 63 10.07 -7.78 7.27
CA MET A 63 10.96 -6.89 8.03
C MET A 63 11.24 -5.60 7.28
N LEU A 64 11.44 -5.67 5.97
CA LEU A 64 11.64 -4.48 5.12
C LEU A 64 10.40 -3.57 5.10
N TYR A 65 9.20 -4.14 5.14
CA TYR A 65 7.95 -3.39 5.25
C TYR A 65 7.83 -2.68 6.61
N SER A 66 8.08 -3.40 7.71
CA SER A 66 8.05 -2.82 9.06
C SER A 66 9.12 -1.72 9.22
N LEU A 67 10.31 -1.91 8.65
CA LEU A 67 11.35 -0.87 8.59
C LEU A 67 10.90 0.36 7.80
N SER A 68 10.19 0.17 6.68
CA SER A 68 9.66 1.25 5.85
C SER A 68 8.64 2.10 6.62
N ILE A 69 7.68 1.46 7.31
CA ILE A 69 6.72 2.13 8.20
C ILE A 69 7.47 2.94 9.27
N CYS A 70 8.45 2.33 9.94
CA CYS A 70 9.18 2.99 11.03
C CYS A 70 9.99 4.18 10.53
N MET A 71 10.65 4.05 9.38
CA MET A 71 11.38 5.15 8.73
C MET A 71 10.45 6.30 8.39
N TYR A 72 9.30 6.02 7.79
CA TYR A 72 8.34 7.07 7.44
C TYR A 72 7.87 7.81 8.70
N SER A 73 7.50 7.10 9.76
CA SER A 73 7.09 7.70 11.03
C SER A 73 8.18 8.59 11.65
N ILE A 74 9.45 8.17 11.56
CA ILE A 74 10.60 8.95 12.04
C ILE A 74 10.80 10.20 11.18
N LEU A 75 10.74 10.09 9.86
CA LEU A 75 10.87 11.22 8.94
C LEU A 75 9.71 12.22 9.13
N HIS A 76 8.50 11.72 9.34
CA HIS A 76 7.30 12.53 9.58
C HIS A 76 7.37 13.23 10.95
N SER A 77 7.76 12.55 12.02
CA SER A 77 7.91 13.18 13.35
C SER A 77 9.10 14.16 13.45
N ALA A 78 10.03 14.13 12.49
CA ALA A 78 11.14 15.08 12.39
C ALA A 78 10.74 16.43 11.73
N LEU A 79 9.44 16.66 11.45
CA LEU A 79 8.91 17.84 10.77
C LEU A 79 9.39 19.18 11.37
N ASP A 80 9.61 19.26 12.69
CA ASP A 80 9.96 20.51 13.38
C ASP A 80 11.46 20.83 13.46
N ASN A 81 12.34 20.05 12.82
CA ASN A 81 13.77 20.19 13.01
C ASN A 81 14.56 20.14 11.70
N GLU A 82 14.51 21.21 10.90
CA GLU A 82 15.31 21.41 9.67
C GLU A 82 16.82 21.24 9.89
N LYS A 83 17.27 21.35 11.13
CA LYS A 83 18.66 21.04 11.47
C LYS A 83 18.95 19.56 11.26
N VAL A 84 18.01 18.62 11.33
CA VAL A 84 18.27 17.16 11.28
C VAL A 84 18.51 16.66 9.85
N LEU A 85 17.61 16.99 8.93
CA LEU A 85 17.65 16.64 7.52
C LEU A 85 17.01 17.78 6.71
N LYS A 86 17.60 18.15 5.56
CA LYS A 86 16.98 19.12 4.65
C LYS A 86 15.62 18.59 4.18
N SER A 87 14.62 19.46 4.07
CA SER A 87 13.25 19.12 3.65
C SER A 87 13.23 18.33 2.34
N GLU A 88 13.97 18.78 1.32
CA GLU A 88 14.05 18.12 0.01
C GLU A 88 14.57 16.67 0.08
N ILE A 89 15.62 16.44 0.88
CA ILE A 89 16.18 15.09 1.06
C ILE A 89 15.20 14.21 1.83
N ARG A 90 14.49 14.78 2.80
CA ARG A 90 13.48 14.08 3.60
C ARG A 90 12.30 13.63 2.74
N GLU A 91 11.76 14.53 1.92
CA GLU A 91 10.63 14.25 1.03
C GLU A 91 10.98 13.14 0.04
N LYS A 92 12.16 13.23 -0.59
CA LYS A 92 12.65 12.18 -1.49
C LYS A 92 12.76 10.82 -0.80
N LEU A 93 13.27 10.78 0.43
CA LEU A 93 13.38 9.53 1.18
C LEU A 93 12.02 8.98 1.63
N GLN A 94 11.07 9.86 1.98
CA GLN A 94 9.71 9.46 2.28
C GLN A 94 9.05 8.82 1.05
N GLU A 95 9.24 9.40 -0.13
CA GLU A 95 8.76 8.86 -1.40
C GLU A 95 9.39 7.49 -1.71
N GLU A 96 10.72 7.35 -1.61
CA GLU A 96 11.42 6.07 -1.84
C GLU A 96 10.92 4.95 -0.91
N VAL A 97 10.66 5.29 0.36
CA VAL A 97 10.12 4.35 1.36
C VAL A 97 8.69 3.93 1.02
N LEU A 98 7.83 4.88 0.64
CA LEU A 98 6.46 4.60 0.21
C LEU A 98 6.44 3.71 -1.03
N ASP A 99 7.27 4.01 -2.03
CA ASP A 99 7.37 3.22 -3.25
C ASP A 99 7.83 1.79 -2.97
N TYR A 100 8.84 1.62 -2.11
CA TYR A 100 9.31 0.28 -1.73
C TYR A 100 8.22 -0.53 -1.02
N ALA A 101 7.57 0.06 -0.02
CA ALA A 101 6.51 -0.59 0.74
C ALA A 101 5.33 -1.00 -0.15
N SER A 102 4.98 -0.16 -1.13
CA SER A 102 3.81 -0.35 -1.99
C SER A 102 4.08 -1.32 -3.14
N LYS A 103 5.27 -1.26 -3.77
CA LYS A 103 5.62 -2.07 -4.95
C LYS A 103 5.53 -3.57 -4.71
N ARG A 104 5.85 -4.04 -3.50
CA ARG A 104 5.72 -5.45 -3.14
C ARG A 104 4.27 -5.92 -3.20
N GLU A 105 3.35 -5.17 -2.62
CA GLU A 105 1.95 -5.56 -2.56
C GLU A 105 1.32 -5.53 -3.95
N VAL A 106 1.71 -4.55 -4.76
CA VAL A 106 1.32 -4.45 -6.17
C VAL A 106 1.78 -5.67 -6.97
N LEU A 107 3.02 -6.15 -6.78
CA LEU A 107 3.51 -7.38 -7.43
C LEU A 107 2.70 -8.63 -7.05
N LYS A 108 2.28 -8.76 -5.78
CA LYS A 108 1.41 -9.87 -5.37
C LYS A 108 0.06 -9.78 -6.06
N ILE A 109 -0.50 -8.57 -6.17
CA ILE A 109 -1.77 -8.36 -6.84
C ILE A 109 -1.68 -8.71 -8.33
N ARG A 110 -0.61 -8.29 -9.01
CA ARG A 110 -0.35 -8.70 -10.39
C ARG A 110 -0.31 -10.22 -10.53
N ALA A 111 0.36 -10.93 -9.62
CA ALA A 111 0.38 -12.38 -9.60
C ALA A 111 -1.03 -12.98 -9.40
N ILE A 112 -1.83 -12.44 -8.47
CA ILE A 112 -3.23 -12.86 -8.25
C ILE A 112 -4.05 -12.75 -9.54
N ILE A 113 -3.94 -11.62 -10.26
CA ILE A 113 -4.67 -11.42 -11.52
C ILE A 113 -4.22 -12.45 -12.55
N LEU A 114 -2.91 -12.61 -12.75
CA LEU A 114 -2.36 -13.53 -13.75
C LEU A 114 -2.68 -15.01 -13.47
N ASP A 115 -2.67 -15.41 -12.20
CA ASP A 115 -2.90 -16.81 -11.81
C ASP A 115 -4.38 -17.18 -11.84
N MET A 116 -5.27 -16.25 -11.51
CA MET A 116 -6.69 -16.54 -11.29
C MET A 116 -7.60 -16.14 -12.47
N PHE A 117 -7.20 -15.16 -13.28
CA PHE A 117 -8.00 -14.74 -14.43
C PHE A 117 -7.69 -15.59 -15.66
N GLN A 118 -8.66 -16.40 -16.09
CA GLN A 118 -8.51 -17.30 -17.25
C GLN A 118 -9.32 -16.87 -18.49
N GLY A 119 -9.97 -15.70 -18.44
CA GLY A 119 -10.99 -15.30 -19.41
C GLY A 119 -10.60 -14.14 -20.32
N THR A 120 -11.62 -13.54 -20.92
CA THR A 120 -11.55 -12.24 -21.58
C THR A 120 -12.84 -11.47 -21.32
N TYR A 121 -12.75 -10.14 -21.31
CA TYR A 121 -13.89 -9.24 -21.19
C TYR A 121 -14.37 -8.68 -22.55
N THR A 122 -13.85 -9.20 -23.65
CA THR A 122 -14.13 -8.71 -25.03
C THR A 122 -15.40 -9.31 -25.65
N GLU A 123 -15.99 -10.31 -24.99
CA GLU A 123 -17.17 -11.05 -25.41
C GLU A 123 -18.48 -10.28 -25.12
N ASN A 124 -19.48 -10.48 -25.98
CA ASN A 124 -20.86 -9.97 -25.78
C ASN A 124 -21.77 -10.97 -25.04
N SER A 125 -21.19 -11.86 -24.23
CA SER A 125 -21.90 -12.84 -23.42
C SER A 125 -22.44 -12.22 -22.11
N ASN A 126 -23.30 -12.95 -21.41
CA ASN A 126 -23.78 -12.55 -20.09
C ASN A 126 -22.64 -12.59 -19.06
N TYR A 127 -22.75 -11.75 -18.03
CA TYR A 127 -21.82 -11.68 -16.90
C TYR A 127 -22.53 -11.97 -15.58
N SER A 128 -21.75 -12.16 -14.53
CA SER A 128 -22.23 -12.32 -13.16
C SER A 128 -22.24 -10.98 -12.44
N VAL A 129 -23.22 -10.76 -11.56
CA VAL A 129 -23.23 -9.58 -10.66
C VAL A 129 -22.33 -9.77 -9.43
N LYS A 130 -21.77 -10.97 -9.24
CA LYS A 130 -20.83 -11.27 -8.16
C LYS A 130 -19.40 -10.96 -8.59
N PRO A 131 -18.55 -10.44 -7.69
CA PRO A 131 -17.13 -10.24 -7.98
C PRO A 131 -16.44 -11.58 -8.23
N GLU A 132 -15.45 -11.56 -9.13
CA GLU A 132 -14.61 -12.71 -9.42
C GLU A 132 -13.60 -12.99 -8.31
N GLN A 133 -13.11 -14.23 -8.27
CA GLN A 133 -12.24 -14.71 -7.20
C GLN A 133 -10.93 -13.92 -7.08
N TRP A 134 -10.38 -13.42 -8.19
CA TRP A 134 -9.17 -12.61 -8.18
C TRP A 134 -9.40 -11.27 -7.44
N ALA A 135 -10.54 -10.62 -7.65
CA ALA A 135 -10.88 -9.36 -6.99
C ALA A 135 -11.16 -9.57 -5.49
N ILE A 136 -11.85 -10.66 -5.14
CA ILE A 136 -12.05 -11.08 -3.74
C ILE A 136 -10.69 -11.32 -3.06
N LYS A 137 -9.78 -12.02 -3.74
CA LYS A 137 -8.46 -12.35 -3.21
C LYS A 137 -7.58 -11.12 -3.00
N ILE A 138 -7.64 -10.14 -3.91
CA ILE A 138 -6.98 -8.83 -3.73
C ILE A 138 -7.48 -8.15 -2.46
N VAL A 139 -8.81 -8.05 -2.25
CA VAL A 139 -9.36 -7.43 -1.04
C VAL A 139 -8.93 -8.16 0.23
N GLU A 140 -8.89 -9.49 0.21
CA GLU A 140 -8.40 -10.27 1.36
C GLU A 140 -6.91 -10.03 1.63
N ASP A 141 -6.08 -9.99 0.58
CA ASP A 141 -4.65 -9.73 0.73
C ASP A 141 -4.38 -8.30 1.23
N ILE A 142 -5.14 -7.30 0.75
CA ILE A 142 -5.08 -5.92 1.26
C ILE A 142 -5.52 -5.89 2.74
N ARG A 143 -6.58 -6.62 3.10
CA ARG A 143 -7.02 -6.74 4.50
C ARG A 143 -5.92 -7.26 5.42
N ILE A 144 -5.25 -8.34 5.01
CA ILE A 144 -4.13 -8.91 5.76
C ILE A 144 -2.97 -7.93 5.83
N PHE A 145 -2.66 -7.26 4.71
CA PHE A 145 -1.59 -6.28 4.60
C PHE A 145 -1.74 -5.10 5.57
N ILE A 146 -2.95 -4.54 5.68
CA ILE A 146 -3.24 -3.45 6.62
C ILE A 146 -3.44 -3.93 8.06
N GLY A 147 -3.45 -5.24 8.28
CA GLY A 147 -3.58 -5.86 9.59
C GLY A 147 -5.00 -5.83 10.16
N GLU A 148 -6.03 -5.67 9.33
CA GLU A 148 -7.43 -5.70 9.78
C GLU A 148 -7.80 -7.12 10.21
N ARG A 149 -8.04 -7.32 11.51
CA ARG A 149 -8.63 -8.56 12.02
C ARG A 149 -10.15 -8.45 11.91
N LYS A 150 -10.81 -9.51 11.42
CA LYS A 150 -12.27 -9.55 11.30
C LYS A 150 -12.92 -9.10 12.62
N ASN A 151 -13.65 -7.98 12.57
CA ASN A 151 -14.53 -7.44 13.61
C ASN A 151 -13.88 -6.61 14.75
N ASN A 152 -12.71 -5.99 14.56
CA ASN A 152 -12.19 -5.03 15.53
C ASN A 152 -12.27 -3.57 15.02
N PRO A 153 -13.20 -2.74 15.53
CA PRO A 153 -13.32 -1.33 15.13
C PRO A 153 -12.03 -0.51 15.34
N LYS A 154 -11.20 -0.90 16.32
CA LYS A 154 -9.92 -0.22 16.62
C LYS A 154 -8.92 -0.34 15.48
N ASP A 155 -9.00 -1.40 14.66
CA ASP A 155 -8.06 -1.61 13.56
C ASP A 155 -8.28 -0.57 12.45
N LYS A 156 -9.53 -0.14 12.23
CA LYS A 156 -9.85 0.91 11.24
C LYS A 156 -9.23 2.25 11.61
N GLU A 157 -9.39 2.69 12.86
CA GLU A 157 -8.79 3.93 13.35
C GLU A 157 -7.26 3.95 13.22
N ASP A 158 -6.62 2.78 13.36
CA ASP A 158 -5.17 2.66 13.23
C ASP A 158 -4.69 2.77 11.76
N VAL A 159 -5.46 2.24 10.80
CA VAL A 159 -5.17 2.38 9.36
C VAL A 159 -5.28 3.84 8.89
N PHE A 160 -6.17 4.63 9.50
CA PHE A 160 -6.29 6.06 9.20
C PHE A 160 -5.11 6.91 9.70
N LYS A 161 -4.20 6.34 10.51
CA LYS A 161 -2.99 7.04 10.96
C LYS A 161 -1.87 6.96 9.91
N GLU A 162 -1.16 8.07 9.78
CA GLU A 162 0.15 8.10 9.13
C GLU A 162 1.08 7.10 9.83
N PRO A 163 1.83 6.23 9.12
CA PRO A 163 2.08 6.19 7.67
C PRO A 163 1.21 5.21 6.87
N LYS A 164 0.39 4.39 7.54
CA LYS A 164 -0.34 3.28 6.92
C LYS A 164 -1.32 3.77 5.85
N ARG A 165 -1.99 4.90 6.12
CA ARG A 165 -2.89 5.56 5.17
C ARG A 165 -2.20 5.88 3.84
N LEU A 166 -1.04 6.54 3.87
CA LEU A 166 -0.32 6.92 2.64
C LEU A 166 0.20 5.72 1.86
N ILE A 167 0.65 4.67 2.56
CA ILE A 167 1.04 3.43 1.88
C ILE A 167 -0.19 2.83 1.19
N LEU A 168 -1.34 2.82 1.84
CA LEU A 168 -2.57 2.29 1.25
C LEU A 168 -3.06 3.13 0.06
N GLU A 169 -2.95 4.46 0.13
CA GLU A 169 -3.23 5.37 -1.00
C GLU A 169 -2.31 5.05 -2.18
N ARG A 170 -1.01 4.88 -1.92
CA ARG A 170 -0.05 4.53 -2.95
C ARG A 170 -0.29 3.14 -3.54
N VAL A 171 -0.69 2.17 -2.72
CA VAL A 171 -1.10 0.84 -3.18
C VAL A 171 -2.34 0.91 -4.06
N GLU A 172 -3.33 1.74 -3.71
CA GLU A 172 -4.52 1.93 -4.54
C GLU A 172 -4.17 2.50 -5.92
N ASP A 173 -3.33 3.53 -5.97
CA ASP A 173 -2.88 4.13 -7.23
C ASP A 173 -2.18 3.11 -8.14
N LEU A 174 -1.23 2.38 -7.57
CA LEU A 174 -0.46 1.38 -8.30
C LEU A 174 -1.35 0.18 -8.71
N LEU A 175 -2.30 -0.19 -7.87
CA LEU A 175 -3.28 -1.23 -8.19
C LEU A 175 -4.16 -0.84 -9.38
N ALA A 176 -4.62 0.40 -9.43
CA ALA A 176 -5.41 0.88 -10.56
C ALA A 176 -4.61 0.77 -11.88
N GLU A 177 -3.32 1.11 -11.85
CA GLU A 177 -2.43 0.96 -13.01
C GLU A 177 -2.18 -0.50 -13.39
N GLU A 178 -1.96 -1.42 -12.44
CA GLU A 178 -1.79 -2.85 -12.77
C GLU A 178 -3.06 -3.47 -13.37
N ILE A 179 -4.26 -3.14 -12.85
CA ILE A 179 -5.53 -3.60 -13.43
C ILE A 179 -5.69 -3.05 -14.84
N LYS A 180 -5.34 -1.78 -15.05
CA LYS A 180 -5.32 -1.15 -16.37
C LYS A 180 -4.37 -1.87 -17.32
N GLU A 181 -3.12 -2.09 -16.94
CA GLU A 181 -2.15 -2.81 -17.76
C GLU A 181 -2.59 -4.24 -18.08
N ALA A 182 -3.22 -4.93 -17.12
CA ALA A 182 -3.67 -6.31 -17.29
C ALA A 182 -4.83 -6.44 -18.29
N PHE A 183 -5.76 -5.48 -18.32
CA PHE A 183 -7.03 -5.65 -19.03
C PHE A 183 -7.30 -4.65 -20.15
N LEU A 184 -6.77 -3.43 -20.09
CA LEU A 184 -7.02 -2.42 -21.13
C LEU A 184 -6.11 -2.65 -22.33
N SER A 185 -6.73 -2.84 -23.49
CA SER A 185 -6.03 -3.00 -24.76
C SER A 185 -6.65 -2.10 -25.82
N LYS A 186 -5.81 -1.31 -26.51
CA LYS A 186 -6.27 -0.44 -27.61
C LYS A 186 -6.88 -1.22 -28.78
N SER A 187 -6.49 -2.47 -28.99
CA SER A 187 -6.93 -3.29 -30.12
C SER A 187 -8.04 -4.28 -29.78
N LYS A 188 -8.40 -4.42 -28.50
CA LYS A 188 -9.40 -5.39 -28.02
C LYS A 188 -10.41 -4.70 -27.09
N PRO A 189 -11.34 -3.91 -27.65
CA PRO A 189 -12.36 -3.24 -26.87
C PRO A 189 -13.30 -4.22 -26.17
N PHE A 190 -13.88 -3.78 -25.06
CA PHE A 190 -14.74 -4.63 -24.22
C PHE A 190 -16.10 -4.89 -24.88
N GLY A 191 -16.63 -6.09 -24.65
CA GLY A 191 -18.01 -6.42 -24.94
C GLY A 191 -18.88 -6.29 -23.69
N LYS A 192 -20.10 -6.82 -23.72
CA LYS A 192 -21.01 -6.86 -22.54
C LYS A 192 -20.35 -7.44 -21.28
N LYS A 193 -19.43 -8.40 -21.44
CA LYS A 193 -18.68 -9.01 -20.33
C LYS A 193 -17.73 -8.04 -19.62
N GLY A 194 -17.40 -6.90 -20.24
CA GLY A 194 -16.67 -5.79 -19.59
C GLY A 194 -17.36 -5.26 -18.33
N ASN A 195 -18.69 -5.39 -18.21
CA ASN A 195 -19.41 -5.01 -16.99
C ASN A 195 -18.94 -5.85 -15.78
N GLN A 196 -18.48 -7.09 -15.98
CA GLN A 196 -17.86 -7.90 -14.93
C GLN A 196 -16.59 -7.25 -14.38
N LEU A 197 -15.74 -6.68 -15.25
CA LEU A 197 -14.53 -5.98 -14.84
C LEU A 197 -14.89 -4.74 -14.02
N ILE A 198 -15.91 -3.98 -14.45
CA ILE A 198 -16.41 -2.82 -13.69
C ILE A 198 -16.90 -3.25 -12.29
N ILE A 199 -17.67 -4.35 -12.19
CA ILE A 199 -18.12 -4.92 -10.90
C ILE A 199 -16.93 -5.27 -10.01
N ASN A 200 -15.90 -5.91 -10.55
CA ASN A 200 -14.69 -6.27 -9.80
C ASN A 200 -13.95 -5.02 -9.27
N ILE A 201 -13.82 -3.98 -10.09
CA ILE A 201 -13.18 -2.72 -9.70
C ILE A 201 -14.04 -1.99 -8.64
N LEU A 202 -15.36 -1.95 -8.82
CA LEU A 202 -16.29 -1.38 -7.84
C LEU A 202 -16.20 -2.10 -6.48
N TYR A 203 -16.07 -3.43 -6.48
CA TYR A 203 -15.89 -4.22 -5.26
C TYR A 203 -14.62 -3.82 -4.50
N ILE A 204 -13.49 -3.73 -5.20
CA ILE A 204 -12.20 -3.29 -4.63
C ILE A 204 -12.31 -1.85 -4.12
N LYS A 205 -12.84 -0.94 -4.95
CA LYS A 205 -13.05 0.48 -4.62
C LYS A 205 -13.93 0.64 -3.37
N LYS A 206 -15.04 -0.09 -3.26
CA LYS A 206 -15.92 -0.02 -2.09
C LYS A 206 -15.19 -0.37 -0.81
N TYR A 207 -14.31 -1.38 -0.86
CA TYR A 207 -13.48 -1.76 0.28
C TYR A 207 -12.45 -0.66 0.62
N LEU A 208 -11.71 -0.17 -0.37
CA LEU A 208 -10.67 0.86 -0.17
C LEU A 208 -11.25 2.20 0.29
N ASN A 209 -12.42 2.61 -0.21
CA ASN A 209 -13.14 3.81 0.24
C ASN A 209 -13.45 3.81 1.75
N GLY A 210 -13.41 2.65 2.39
CA GLY A 210 -13.51 2.53 3.84
C GLY A 210 -12.29 3.04 4.61
N TYR A 211 -11.19 3.35 3.93
CA TYR A 211 -9.87 3.67 4.51
C TYR A 211 -9.18 4.87 3.84
N VAL A 212 -9.31 4.99 2.53
CA VAL A 212 -8.65 6.00 1.71
C VAL A 212 -9.65 6.70 0.81
N LYS A 213 -9.31 7.90 0.35
CA LYS A 213 -10.16 8.71 -0.54
C LYS A 213 -9.37 9.15 -1.77
N THR A 214 -8.88 8.19 -2.54
CA THR A 214 -8.29 8.51 -3.84
C THR A 214 -9.35 8.43 -4.96
N GLU A 215 -9.01 8.99 -6.11
CA GLU A 215 -9.86 8.93 -7.32
C GLU A 215 -9.40 7.84 -8.30
N SER A 216 -8.33 7.11 -8.00
CA SER A 216 -7.63 6.28 -8.99
C SER A 216 -8.50 5.13 -9.49
N MET A 217 -9.24 4.47 -8.60
CA MET A 217 -10.21 3.45 -8.99
C MET A 217 -11.40 4.02 -9.76
N GLN A 218 -11.83 5.25 -9.46
CA GLN A 218 -12.92 5.91 -10.19
C GLN A 218 -12.49 6.25 -11.62
N LYS A 219 -11.30 6.82 -11.79
CA LYS A 219 -10.70 7.11 -13.10
C LYS A 219 -10.50 5.83 -13.93
N LEU A 220 -10.14 4.73 -13.27
CA LEU A 220 -10.05 3.43 -13.92
C LEU A 220 -11.40 2.93 -14.44
N ILE A 221 -12.47 3.06 -13.65
CA ILE A 221 -13.83 2.70 -14.08
C ILE A 221 -14.21 3.50 -15.33
N GLU A 222 -14.02 4.81 -15.31
CA GLU A 222 -14.29 5.69 -16.46
C GLU A 222 -13.49 5.25 -17.70
N THR A 223 -12.19 4.97 -17.52
CA THR A 223 -11.33 4.47 -18.60
C THR A 223 -11.81 3.13 -19.17
N VAL A 224 -12.31 2.22 -18.32
CA VAL A 224 -12.87 0.94 -18.74
C VAL A 224 -14.18 1.15 -19.52
N GLN A 225 -15.06 2.03 -19.05
CA GLN A 225 -16.33 2.36 -19.72
C GLN A 225 -16.09 2.94 -21.13
N ASP A 226 -15.11 3.82 -21.27
CA ASP A 226 -14.72 4.41 -22.56
C ASP A 226 -14.14 3.40 -23.56
N ASN A 227 -13.74 2.21 -23.09
CA ASN A 227 -13.14 1.17 -23.92
C ASN A 227 -14.14 0.11 -24.44
N PHE A 228 -15.44 0.29 -24.20
CA PHE A 228 -16.46 -0.62 -24.74
C PHE A 228 -16.63 -0.45 -26.26
N LYS A 229 -16.90 -1.56 -26.94
CA LYS A 229 -17.27 -1.59 -28.38
C LYS A 229 -18.54 -0.80 -28.67
N ASP A 230 -19.51 -0.92 -27.78
CA ASP A 230 -20.79 -0.21 -27.83
C ASP A 230 -21.02 0.47 -26.47
N PRO A 231 -21.07 1.80 -26.41
CA PRO A 231 -21.35 2.53 -25.17
C PRO A 231 -22.67 2.13 -24.51
N LYS A 232 -23.66 1.66 -25.29
CA LYS A 232 -24.96 1.20 -24.75
C LYS A 232 -24.86 -0.14 -24.03
N ALA A 233 -23.75 -0.88 -24.18
CA ALA A 233 -23.52 -2.12 -23.46
C ALA A 233 -23.05 -1.89 -22.01
N VAL A 234 -22.63 -0.66 -21.68
CA VAL A 234 -22.29 -0.27 -20.30
C VAL A 234 -23.56 -0.13 -19.49
N GLU A 235 -23.68 -0.89 -18.41
CA GLU A 235 -24.84 -0.81 -17.51
C GLU A 235 -24.66 0.31 -16.48
N SER A 236 -25.67 1.17 -16.32
CA SER A 236 -25.58 2.39 -15.51
C SER A 236 -25.65 2.15 -13.99
N ASN A 237 -26.21 1.03 -13.56
CA ASN A 237 -26.54 0.77 -12.14
C ASN A 237 -25.67 -0.31 -11.50
N LEU A 238 -24.47 -0.56 -12.05
CA LEU A 238 -23.59 -1.64 -11.58
C LEU A 238 -23.18 -1.51 -10.11
N SER A 239 -23.18 -0.28 -9.56
CA SER A 239 -22.87 -0.04 -8.15
C SER A 239 -23.94 -0.57 -7.18
N GLU A 240 -25.18 -0.77 -7.62
CA GLU A 240 -26.26 -1.30 -6.77
C GLU A 240 -26.04 -2.78 -6.38
N TYR A 241 -25.18 -3.49 -7.12
CA TYR A 241 -24.86 -4.89 -6.87
C TYR A 241 -23.74 -5.12 -5.86
N ILE A 242 -23.04 -4.05 -5.44
CA ILE A 242 -21.80 -4.10 -4.66
C ILE A 242 -22.01 -3.55 -3.25
#